data_AF-A0A8D2ZVS0-F1
#
_entry.id   AF-A0A8D2ZVS0-F1
#
_cell.length_a   1.000
_cell.length_b   1.000
_cell.length_c   1.000
_cell.angle_alpha   90.00
_cell.angle_beta   90.00
_cell.angle_gamma   90.00
#
_symmetry.space_group_name_H-M   'P 1'
#
loop_
_entity.id
_entity.type
_entity.pdbx_description
1 polymer ?
#
loop_
_entity_poly.entity_id
_entity_poly.type
_entity_poly.pdbx_seq_one_letter_code
_entity_poly.pdbx_strand_id
1 'polypeptide(L)'
;ATMKTSKQTTYSMRSSTSGRPAAVSVSRTSAPVYRASISSGFRSGLGAGMSVGSGVGGFSNSVQVSSSGNSGDIMGNEKFAMQNLNDRLANYLETVRNLEQANQKLEIKIKEALEKSGPDFRDYSKYQAILDDLRRKVFDANCDNARLVLNIDNARLAADDFRVKFESELAIRQSVEADIVGLRKLIDDTNMSRMNLESEIESLKEELIHLKKNHENEVMELRNQIAQSGVRVDVDAPKGQDLAQLMTEIRAKYEKMALKNQEELKTWHESQMVEVQTQVSHNTEALKGAQTEVNDLRRQVQTLEIDLESQRSLKLSLEGTLRDTEMRYNMEIESLNVVLLGLEAELTQLRNSIQLQTQEYEALLNMKMKLEAEIAQYRLLLDGGDFRLLDALEDQKTVKTKVMTVTQTLVDGKVVSSSTETKNV
;
A
#
# COMPACT_ATOMS: atom_id res chain seq x y z
N ALA A 1 -67.31 -64.89 -22.11
CA ALA A 1 -66.06 -64.91 -21.33
C ALA A 1 -64.99 -64.29 -22.21
N THR A 2 -64.49 -63.08 -21.94
CA THR A 2 -63.46 -62.84 -20.91
C THR A 2 -63.49 -61.37 -20.47
N MET A 3 -63.70 -61.15 -19.17
CA MET A 3 -63.35 -59.92 -18.46
C MET A 3 -61.83 -59.84 -18.30
N LYS A 4 -61.28 -58.62 -18.29
CA LYS A 4 -60.18 -58.16 -17.42
C LYS A 4 -59.86 -56.69 -17.74
N THR A 5 -60.37 -55.73 -16.96
CA THR A 5 -59.83 -55.14 -15.70
C THR A 5 -59.06 -53.85 -15.96
N SER A 6 -59.76 -52.74 -15.74
CA SER A 6 -59.21 -51.39 -15.62
C SER A 6 -58.49 -51.24 -14.26
N LYS A 7 -57.28 -50.69 -14.27
CA LYS A 7 -56.57 -50.24 -13.06
C LYS A 7 -56.40 -48.73 -13.17
N GLN A 8 -57.15 -47.98 -12.36
CA GLN A 8 -56.86 -46.59 -12.05
C GLN A 8 -55.76 -46.56 -10.99
N THR A 9 -54.75 -45.71 -11.17
CA THR A 9 -53.71 -45.44 -10.17
C THR A 9 -53.74 -43.95 -9.84
N THR A 10 -54.19 -43.64 -8.63
CA THR A 10 -54.22 -42.31 -8.05
C THR A 10 -52.87 -42.03 -7.39
N TYR A 11 -52.20 -40.93 -7.75
CA TYR A 11 -51.05 -40.42 -7.01
C TYR A 11 -51.39 -39.06 -6.41
N SER A 12 -51.25 -38.97 -5.08
CA SER A 12 -51.34 -37.74 -4.30
C SER A 12 -49.94 -37.12 -4.18
N MET A 13 -49.84 -35.81 -4.48
CA MET A 13 -48.64 -35.03 -4.22
C MET A 13 -48.73 -34.45 -2.81
N ARG A 14 -47.83 -34.91 -1.92
CA ARG A 14 -47.65 -34.36 -0.58
C ARG A 14 -46.46 -33.41 -0.64
N SER A 15 -46.69 -32.13 -0.32
CA SER A 15 -45.64 -31.13 -0.18
C SER A 15 -44.89 -31.34 1.13
N SER A 16 -43.56 -31.42 1.06
CA SER A 16 -42.67 -31.30 2.21
C SER A 16 -41.62 -30.24 1.91
N THR A 17 -41.84 -29.06 2.49
CA THR A 17 -40.86 -27.98 2.64
C THR A 17 -39.87 -28.35 3.74
N SER A 18 -38.64 -28.70 3.39
CA SER A 18 -37.48 -28.61 4.29
C SER A 18 -36.17 -28.68 3.49
N GLY A 19 -35.58 -27.50 3.23
CA GLY A 19 -34.26 -27.38 2.63
C GLY A 19 -33.63 -26.09 3.11
N ARG A 20 -32.83 -26.19 4.18
CA ARG A 20 -32.04 -25.10 4.75
C ARG A 20 -31.12 -24.52 3.67
N PRO A 21 -30.95 -23.20 3.53
CA PRO A 21 -29.90 -22.68 2.68
C PRO A 21 -28.54 -23.00 3.31
N ALA A 22 -27.63 -23.51 2.49
CA ALA A 22 -26.24 -23.74 2.86
C ALA A 22 -25.60 -22.40 3.27
N ALA A 23 -25.08 -22.34 4.50
CA ALA A 23 -24.23 -21.25 4.94
C ALA A 23 -22.94 -21.31 4.12
N VAL A 24 -22.73 -20.31 3.27
CA VAL A 24 -21.42 -20.08 2.62
C VAL A 24 -20.47 -19.58 3.71
N SER A 25 -19.67 -20.50 4.25
CA SER A 25 -18.56 -20.15 5.12
C SER A 25 -17.47 -19.51 4.26
N VAL A 26 -17.39 -18.17 4.28
CA VAL A 26 -16.21 -17.46 3.79
C VAL A 26 -15.09 -17.71 4.79
N SER A 27 -14.27 -18.72 4.51
CA SER A 27 -12.98 -18.89 5.17
C SER A 27 -12.10 -17.71 4.80
N ARG A 28 -12.02 -16.74 5.72
CA ARG A 28 -11.01 -15.69 5.69
C ARG A 28 -9.64 -16.35 5.79
N THR A 29 -8.95 -16.46 4.66
CA THR A 29 -7.54 -16.79 4.62
C THR A 29 -6.78 -15.59 5.17
N SER A 30 -6.50 -15.63 6.47
CA SER A 30 -5.50 -14.76 7.09
C SER A 30 -4.13 -15.09 6.48
N ALA A 31 -3.57 -14.15 5.72
CA ALA A 31 -2.17 -14.20 5.31
C ALA A 31 -1.28 -14.22 6.58
N PRO A 32 -0.27 -15.09 6.65
CA PRO A 32 0.64 -15.09 7.79
C PRO A 32 1.55 -13.86 7.68
N VAL A 33 1.43 -12.96 8.64
CA VAL A 33 2.43 -11.91 8.87
C VAL A 33 3.68 -12.61 9.39
N TYR A 34 4.70 -12.72 8.55
CA TYR A 34 6.04 -13.12 8.97
C TYR A 34 6.60 -12.06 9.92
N ARG A 35 6.44 -12.28 11.22
CA ARG A 35 7.15 -11.57 12.27
C ARG A 35 8.59 -12.08 12.29
N ALA A 36 9.49 -11.39 11.60
CA ALA A 36 10.92 -11.60 11.78
C ALA A 36 11.33 -11.04 13.16
N SER A 37 11.40 -11.93 14.15
CA SER A 37 12.10 -11.67 15.40
C SER A 37 13.60 -11.73 15.15
N ILE A 38 14.27 -10.59 15.13
CA ILE A 38 15.72 -10.53 15.23
C ILE A 38 16.08 -10.57 16.71
N SER A 39 16.44 -11.76 17.17
CA SER A 39 17.25 -11.96 18.36
C SER A 39 18.72 -11.86 17.96
N SER A 40 19.46 -10.92 18.56
CA SER A 40 20.87 -11.07 18.97
C SER A 40 21.44 -9.70 19.40
N GLY A 41 22.01 -9.66 20.59
CA GLY A 41 22.68 -8.47 21.11
C GLY A 41 23.00 -8.52 22.59
N PHE A 42 23.62 -9.61 23.06
CA PHE A 42 24.30 -9.65 24.36
C PHE A 42 25.55 -8.76 24.34
N ARG A 43 25.68 -7.86 25.32
CA ARG A 43 26.90 -7.44 26.06
C ARG A 43 26.50 -6.33 27.05
N SER A 44 26.36 -6.61 28.34
CA SER A 44 27.45 -6.69 29.35
C SER A 44 28.22 -5.38 29.50
N GLY A 45 27.91 -4.64 30.55
CA GLY A 45 28.70 -3.52 31.06
C GLY A 45 28.27 -3.20 32.49
N LEU A 46 29.06 -3.66 33.46
CA LEU A 46 28.93 -3.35 34.87
C LEU A 46 28.95 -1.83 35.09
N GLY A 47 28.03 -1.33 35.91
CA GLY A 47 28.04 0.04 36.40
C GLY A 47 27.23 0.13 37.68
N ALA A 48 27.81 -0.31 38.79
CA ALA A 48 27.29 -0.09 40.13
C ALA A 48 27.40 1.41 40.46
N GLY A 49 26.34 2.17 40.22
CA GLY A 49 26.17 3.53 40.69
C GLY A 49 25.46 3.52 42.03
N MET A 50 26.23 3.62 43.12
CA MET A 50 25.69 3.85 44.46
C MET A 50 25.02 5.23 44.51
N SER A 51 23.70 5.28 44.65
CA SER A 51 23.01 6.53 44.97
C SER A 51 23.15 6.81 46.47
N VAL A 52 24.15 7.57 46.86
CA VAL A 52 24.17 8.30 48.14
C VAL A 52 23.48 9.64 47.90
N GLY A 53 22.17 9.65 48.08
CA GLY A 53 21.39 10.89 48.23
C GLY A 53 21.45 11.31 49.69
N SER A 54 22.39 12.19 50.02
CA SER A 54 22.53 12.77 51.35
C SER A 54 21.31 13.63 51.68
N GLY A 55 20.53 13.16 52.65
CA GLY A 55 19.55 13.95 53.38
C GLY A 55 20.25 15.08 54.13
N VAL A 56 19.68 16.27 54.02
CA VAL A 56 20.09 17.45 54.76
C VAL A 56 19.76 17.19 56.24
N GLY A 57 20.80 16.93 57.04
CA GLY A 57 20.73 16.68 58.47
C GLY A 57 21.66 17.65 59.16
N GLY A 58 21.09 18.58 59.91
CA GLY A 58 21.83 19.63 60.62
C GLY A 58 22.78 19.06 61.66
N PHE A 59 23.99 19.62 61.69
CA PHE A 59 24.86 19.57 62.86
C PHE A 59 25.45 20.95 63.09
N SER A 60 25.03 21.51 64.22
CA SER A 60 25.48 22.71 64.89
C SER A 60 26.96 22.64 65.25
N ASN A 61 27.72 23.71 64.98
CA ASN A 61 28.96 23.98 65.69
C ASN A 61 28.91 25.40 66.27
N SER A 62 28.63 25.46 67.58
CA SER A 62 28.63 26.68 68.38
C SER A 62 30.06 27.05 68.75
N VAL A 63 30.55 28.19 68.26
CA VAL A 63 31.71 28.86 68.87
C VAL A 63 31.17 30.07 69.65
N GLN A 64 31.16 29.94 70.97
CA GLN A 64 30.82 31.04 71.87
C GLN A 64 31.98 32.02 71.92
N VAL A 65 31.70 33.26 71.51
CA VAL A 65 32.50 34.44 71.81
C VAL A 65 32.19 34.84 73.26
N SER A 66 33.16 34.62 74.15
CA SER A 66 33.15 35.15 75.50
C SER A 66 34.10 36.34 75.55
N SER A 67 33.54 37.53 75.34
CA SER A 67 34.16 38.80 75.65
C SER A 67 34.22 38.98 77.18
N SER A 68 35.42 38.97 77.74
CA SER A 68 35.66 39.56 79.06
C SER A 68 37.03 40.23 79.03
N GLY A 69 37.01 41.55 79.07
CA GLY A 69 38.21 42.35 79.22
C GLY A 69 38.77 42.20 80.63
N ASN A 70 40.08 42.04 80.74
CA ASN A 70 40.81 42.59 81.86
C ASN A 70 42.24 42.91 81.42
N SER A 71 42.56 44.19 81.49
CA SER A 71 43.86 44.79 81.25
C SER A 71 44.85 44.34 82.33
N GLY A 72 45.98 43.77 81.93
CA GLY A 72 47.10 43.52 82.83
C GLY A 72 48.06 42.46 82.29
N ASP A 73 49.33 42.84 82.19
CA ASP A 73 50.53 41.99 82.03
C ASP A 73 51.02 41.64 80.61
N ILE A 74 51.64 42.65 80.01
CA ILE A 74 52.58 42.59 78.89
C ILE A 74 53.94 42.09 79.43
N MET A 75 54.22 40.78 79.38
CA MET A 75 55.60 40.20 79.21
C MET A 75 55.71 38.65 79.23
N GLY A 76 54.62 37.87 79.28
CA GLY A 76 54.68 36.39 79.34
C GLY A 76 54.20 35.62 78.09
N ASN A 77 53.57 36.29 77.12
CA ASN A 77 52.74 35.62 76.10
C ASN A 77 53.49 35.20 74.81
N GLU A 78 54.61 35.85 74.48
CA GLU A 78 55.37 35.53 73.26
C GLU A 78 56.08 34.16 73.34
N LYS A 79 56.56 33.77 74.52
CA LYS A 79 57.25 32.48 74.70
C LYS A 79 56.29 31.29 74.58
N PHE A 80 55.06 31.43 75.09
CA PHE A 80 54.01 30.41 74.98
C PHE A 80 53.44 30.35 73.55
N ALA A 81 53.32 31.49 72.87
CA ALA A 81 52.98 31.54 71.44
C ALA A 81 54.05 30.87 70.57
N MET A 82 55.34 31.11 70.85
CA MET A 82 56.46 30.46 70.15
C MET A 82 56.56 28.95 70.44
N GLN A 83 56.26 28.51 71.67
CA GLN A 83 56.16 27.08 71.97
C GLN A 83 55.00 26.41 71.22
N ASN A 84 53.82 27.02 71.18
CA ASN A 84 52.67 26.47 70.44
C ASN A 84 52.93 26.41 68.93
N LEU A 85 53.65 27.40 68.38
CA LEU A 85 54.09 27.38 66.98
C LEU A 85 55.14 26.29 66.72
N ASN A 86 56.09 26.12 67.63
CA ASN A 86 57.09 25.04 67.54
C ASN A 86 56.45 23.66 67.69
N ASP A 87 55.45 23.48 68.55
CA ASP A 87 54.71 22.22 68.70
C ASP A 87 53.86 21.93 67.45
N ARG A 88 53.28 22.96 66.83
CA ARG A 88 52.60 22.82 65.53
C ARG A 88 53.57 22.50 64.40
N LEU A 89 54.75 23.10 64.38
CA LEU A 89 55.81 22.78 63.42
C LEU A 89 56.35 21.36 63.64
N ALA A 90 56.49 20.91 64.88
CA ALA A 90 56.90 19.55 65.20
C ALA A 90 55.85 18.54 64.70
N ASN A 91 54.57 18.79 64.97
CA ASN A 91 53.47 17.96 64.44
C ASN A 91 53.39 18.02 62.90
N TYR A 92 53.64 19.18 62.29
CA TYR A 92 53.70 19.30 60.84
C TYR A 92 54.90 18.53 60.25
N LEU A 93 56.07 18.60 60.85
CA LEU A 93 57.24 17.83 60.44
C LEU A 93 57.04 16.31 60.63
N GLU A 94 56.37 15.91 61.70
CA GLU A 94 56.03 14.50 61.94
C GLU A 94 55.00 13.99 60.92
N THR A 95 53.98 14.78 60.60
CA THR A 95 53.00 14.42 59.56
C THR A 95 53.62 14.39 58.16
N VAL A 96 54.50 15.34 57.82
CA VAL A 96 55.25 15.32 56.55
C VAL A 96 56.13 14.07 56.47
N ARG A 97 56.85 13.72 57.54
CA ARG A 97 57.68 12.51 57.58
C ARG A 97 56.86 11.23 57.43
N ASN A 98 55.67 11.17 58.04
CA ASN A 98 54.74 10.04 57.89
C ASN A 98 54.19 9.94 56.45
N LEU A 99 53.88 11.08 55.82
CA LEU A 99 53.42 11.13 54.43
C LEU A 99 54.54 10.75 53.44
N GLU A 100 55.77 11.18 53.68
CA GLU A 100 56.94 10.77 52.88
C GLU A 100 57.16 9.26 52.95
N GLN A 101 57.08 8.67 54.16
CA GLN A 101 57.18 7.21 54.32
C GLN A 101 56.02 6.46 53.65
N ALA A 102 54.80 7.00 53.71
CA ALA A 102 53.65 6.42 53.04
C ALA A 102 53.80 6.47 51.51
N ASN A 103 54.26 7.61 50.97
CA ASN A 103 54.53 7.77 49.54
C ASN A 103 55.62 6.83 49.06
N GLN A 104 56.75 6.70 49.79
CA GLN A 104 57.79 5.73 49.45
C GLN A 104 57.26 4.29 49.39
N LYS A 105 56.41 3.90 50.35
CA LYS A 105 55.78 2.56 50.34
C LYS A 105 54.83 2.37 49.16
N LEU A 106 54.09 3.39 48.76
CA LEU A 106 53.19 3.33 47.60
C LEU A 106 53.97 3.25 46.29
N GLU A 107 55.06 4.01 46.14
CA GLU A 107 55.93 3.93 44.96
C GLU A 107 56.54 2.55 44.77
N ILE A 108 57.00 1.92 45.86
CA ILE A 108 57.52 0.55 45.81
C ILE A 108 56.43 -0.42 45.34
N LYS A 109 55.21 -0.31 45.87
CA LYS A 109 54.07 -1.16 45.45
C LYS A 109 53.68 -0.94 43.99
N ILE A 110 53.74 0.29 43.49
CA ILE A 110 53.45 0.60 42.09
C ILE A 110 54.51 -0.01 41.17
N LYS A 111 55.79 0.12 41.53
CA LYS A 111 56.89 -0.50 40.77
C LYS A 111 56.77 -2.03 40.75
N GLU A 112 56.49 -2.63 41.89
CA GLU A 112 56.30 -4.08 42.00
C GLU A 112 55.07 -4.57 41.19
N ALA A 113 53.98 -3.79 41.17
CA ALA A 113 52.80 -4.09 40.36
C ALA A 113 53.08 -3.97 38.85
N LEU A 114 53.88 -2.99 38.42
CA LEU A 114 54.31 -2.82 37.04
C LEU A 114 55.27 -3.92 36.60
N GLU A 115 56.21 -4.35 37.45
CA GLU A 115 57.12 -5.46 37.13
C GLU A 115 56.38 -6.80 37.09
N LYS A 116 55.41 -7.03 37.99
CA LYS A 116 54.53 -8.22 37.96
C LYS A 116 53.57 -8.20 36.78
N SER A 117 53.14 -7.02 36.36
CA SER A 117 52.33 -6.82 35.16
C SER A 117 53.23 -6.72 33.92
N GLY A 118 53.88 -7.84 33.55
CA GLY A 118 54.60 -7.96 32.29
C GLY A 118 53.71 -7.64 31.07
N PRO A 119 54.31 -7.33 29.90
CA PRO A 119 53.55 -7.00 28.70
C PRO A 119 52.66 -8.19 28.29
N ASP A 120 51.36 -7.94 28.12
CA ASP A 120 50.37 -8.97 27.82
C ASP A 120 50.53 -9.49 26.37
N PHE A 121 51.53 -10.35 26.15
CA PHE A 121 51.71 -11.07 24.90
C PHE A 121 50.76 -12.28 24.86
N ARG A 122 49.48 -12.03 24.57
CA ARG A 122 48.59 -13.09 24.05
C ARG A 122 48.73 -13.15 22.54
N ASP A 123 49.34 -14.21 22.02
CA ASP A 123 49.50 -14.42 20.58
C ASP A 123 48.16 -14.78 19.90
N TYR A 124 47.46 -13.76 19.39
CA TYR A 124 46.19 -13.92 18.66
C TYR A 124 46.36 -14.36 17.19
N SER A 125 47.59 -14.58 16.73
CA SER A 125 47.91 -14.90 15.32
C SER A 125 47.15 -16.13 14.78
N LYS A 126 46.83 -17.11 15.61
CA LYS A 126 46.08 -18.32 15.19
C LYS A 126 44.62 -18.02 14.82
N TYR A 127 44.02 -17.03 15.47
CA TYR A 127 42.65 -16.61 15.19
C TYR A 127 42.55 -15.74 13.95
N GLN A 128 43.65 -15.07 13.55
CA GLN A 128 43.67 -14.20 12.39
C GLN A 128 43.35 -14.95 11.09
N ALA A 129 43.96 -16.13 10.87
CA ALA A 129 43.67 -16.96 9.70
C ALA A 129 42.20 -17.41 9.63
N ILE A 130 41.63 -17.81 10.79
CA ILE A 130 40.22 -18.22 10.88
C ILE A 130 39.27 -17.04 10.61
N LEU A 131 39.60 -15.85 11.15
CA LEU A 131 38.85 -14.62 10.92
C LEU A 131 38.88 -14.21 9.45
N ASP A 132 40.03 -14.34 8.80
CA ASP A 132 40.17 -13.99 7.38
C ASP A 132 39.44 -14.99 6.47
N ASP A 133 39.42 -16.28 6.81
CA ASP A 133 38.59 -17.28 6.12
C ASP A 133 37.08 -17.03 6.32
N LEU A 134 36.66 -16.65 7.53
CA LEU A 134 35.27 -16.27 7.80
C LEU A 134 34.87 -15.01 7.04
N ARG A 135 35.76 -14.00 6.99
CA ARG A 135 35.54 -12.78 6.20
C ARG A 135 35.41 -13.09 4.71
N ARG A 136 36.23 -13.97 4.16
CA ARG A 136 36.11 -14.44 2.77
C ARG A 136 34.77 -15.11 2.52
N LYS A 137 34.35 -16.04 3.38
CA LYS A 137 33.04 -16.70 3.24
C LYS A 137 31.87 -15.70 3.27
N VAL A 138 31.93 -14.70 4.15
CA VAL A 138 30.93 -13.63 4.20
C VAL A 138 30.95 -12.79 2.92
N PHE A 139 32.14 -12.48 2.40
CA PHE A 139 32.28 -11.74 1.14
C PHE A 139 31.72 -12.53 -0.05
N ASP A 140 32.07 -13.81 -0.19
CA ASP A 140 31.59 -14.68 -1.25
C ASP A 140 30.06 -14.82 -1.18
N ALA A 141 29.50 -15.02 0.02
CA ALA A 141 28.06 -15.07 0.24
C ALA A 141 27.37 -13.74 -0.12
N ASN A 142 27.98 -12.60 0.17
CA ASN A 142 27.46 -11.29 -0.22
C ASN A 142 27.48 -11.10 -1.74
N CYS A 143 28.56 -11.54 -2.43
CA CYS A 143 28.64 -11.52 -3.88
C CYS A 143 27.60 -12.42 -4.54
N ASP A 144 27.41 -13.63 -4.02
CA ASP A 144 26.40 -14.56 -4.53
C ASP A 144 24.98 -14.05 -4.26
N ASN A 145 24.73 -13.42 -3.11
CA ASN A 145 23.46 -12.77 -2.83
C ASN A 145 23.20 -11.63 -3.82
N ALA A 146 24.19 -10.77 -4.10
CA ALA A 146 24.05 -9.73 -5.12
C ALA A 146 23.76 -10.31 -6.52
N ARG A 147 24.41 -11.42 -6.90
CA ARG A 147 24.11 -12.12 -8.16
C ARG A 147 22.69 -12.68 -8.20
N LEU A 148 22.22 -13.27 -7.10
CA LEU A 148 20.85 -13.78 -7.00
C LEU A 148 19.82 -12.66 -7.10
N VAL A 149 20.05 -11.52 -6.45
CA VAL A 149 19.17 -10.34 -6.56
C VAL A 149 19.08 -9.87 -8.01
N LEU A 150 20.21 -9.76 -8.73
CA LEU A 150 20.20 -9.39 -10.15
C LEU A 150 19.44 -10.39 -11.02
N ASN A 151 19.59 -11.70 -10.76
CA ASN A 151 18.84 -12.73 -11.48
C ASN A 151 17.33 -12.66 -11.19
N ILE A 152 16.94 -12.35 -9.95
CA ILE A 152 15.54 -12.14 -9.57
C ILE A 152 14.98 -10.93 -10.30
N ASP A 153 15.71 -9.82 -10.33
CA ASP A 153 15.27 -8.60 -11.01
C ASP A 153 15.16 -8.82 -12.53
N ASN A 154 16.12 -9.53 -13.13
CA ASN A 154 16.04 -9.92 -14.56
C ASN A 154 14.82 -10.81 -14.84
N ALA A 155 14.59 -11.84 -14.02
CA ALA A 155 13.44 -12.72 -14.17
C ALA A 155 12.11 -11.97 -14.01
N ARG A 156 12.04 -10.98 -13.10
CA ARG A 156 10.88 -10.10 -12.91
C ARG A 156 10.65 -9.22 -14.14
N LEU A 157 11.69 -8.57 -14.65
CA LEU A 157 11.59 -7.74 -15.86
C LEU A 157 11.15 -8.58 -17.07
N ALA A 158 11.66 -9.80 -17.23
CA ALA A 158 11.22 -10.71 -18.28
C ALA A 158 9.76 -11.13 -18.12
N ALA A 159 9.32 -11.43 -16.90
CA ALA A 159 7.93 -11.75 -16.62
C ALA A 159 6.98 -10.57 -16.92
N ASP A 160 7.37 -9.35 -16.56
CA ASP A 160 6.60 -8.14 -16.87
C ASP A 160 6.55 -7.86 -18.37
N ASP A 161 7.65 -8.05 -19.10
CA ASP A 161 7.67 -7.94 -20.57
C ASP A 161 6.72 -8.95 -21.23
N PHE A 162 6.73 -10.22 -20.78
CA PHE A 162 5.79 -11.22 -21.26
C PHE A 162 4.34 -10.90 -20.89
N ARG A 163 4.10 -10.34 -19.70
CA ARG A 163 2.76 -9.92 -19.27
C ARG A 163 2.20 -8.83 -20.19
N VAL A 164 2.98 -7.78 -20.47
CA VAL A 164 2.58 -6.69 -21.38
C VAL A 164 2.34 -7.22 -22.79
N LYS A 165 3.22 -8.09 -23.30
CA LYS A 165 3.04 -8.73 -24.61
C LYS A 165 1.75 -9.55 -24.66
N PHE A 166 1.49 -10.38 -23.65
CA PHE A 166 0.26 -11.16 -23.56
C PHE A 166 -0.99 -10.26 -23.51
N GLU A 167 -0.99 -9.19 -22.73
CA GLU A 167 -2.10 -8.24 -22.67
C GLU A 167 -2.35 -7.58 -24.04
N SER A 168 -1.28 -7.21 -24.76
CA SER A 168 -1.39 -6.63 -26.10
C SER A 168 -1.93 -7.63 -27.14
N GLU A 169 -1.45 -8.88 -27.13
CA GLU A 169 -1.95 -9.93 -28.02
C GLU A 169 -3.40 -10.30 -27.70
N LEU A 170 -3.76 -10.36 -26.42
CA LEU A 170 -5.12 -10.63 -25.98
C LEU A 170 -6.08 -9.55 -26.48
N ALA A 171 -5.69 -8.27 -26.38
CA ALA A 171 -6.50 -7.15 -26.89
C ALA A 171 -6.69 -7.24 -28.42
N ILE A 172 -5.63 -7.54 -29.17
CA ILE A 172 -5.72 -7.74 -30.63
C ILE A 172 -6.62 -8.93 -30.95
N ARG A 173 -6.47 -10.05 -30.22
CA ARG A 173 -7.30 -11.24 -30.40
C ARG A 173 -8.78 -10.95 -30.16
N GLN A 174 -9.11 -10.22 -29.09
CA GLN A 174 -10.48 -9.80 -28.79
C GLN A 174 -11.06 -8.89 -29.87
N SER A 175 -10.27 -7.95 -30.41
CA SER A 175 -10.68 -7.11 -31.54
C SER A 175 -11.00 -7.96 -32.77
N VAL A 176 -10.12 -8.88 -33.14
CA VAL A 176 -10.33 -9.77 -34.30
C VAL A 176 -11.52 -10.71 -34.08
N GLU A 177 -11.74 -11.21 -32.87
CA GLU A 177 -12.94 -11.98 -32.55
C GLU A 177 -14.22 -11.17 -32.71
N ALA A 178 -14.23 -9.91 -32.25
CA ALA A 178 -15.35 -9.01 -32.45
C ALA A 178 -15.62 -8.76 -33.95
N ASP A 179 -14.57 -8.57 -34.75
CA ASP A 179 -14.67 -8.41 -36.19
C ASP A 179 -15.23 -9.68 -36.86
N ILE A 180 -14.78 -10.87 -36.46
CA ILE A 180 -15.30 -12.15 -36.97
C ILE A 180 -16.79 -12.32 -36.65
N VAL A 181 -17.21 -11.97 -35.43
CA VAL A 181 -18.63 -12.00 -35.04
C VAL A 181 -19.43 -11.00 -35.87
N GLY A 182 -18.90 -9.80 -36.08
CA GLY A 182 -19.50 -8.78 -36.95
C GLY A 182 -19.64 -9.25 -38.40
N LEU A 183 -18.61 -9.88 -38.96
CA LEU A 183 -18.64 -10.44 -40.31
C LEU A 183 -19.64 -11.59 -40.44
N ARG A 184 -19.76 -12.46 -39.43
CA ARG A 184 -20.80 -13.50 -39.40
C ARG A 184 -22.19 -12.90 -39.43
N LYS A 185 -22.44 -11.88 -38.61
CA LYS A 185 -23.72 -11.16 -38.63
C LYS A 185 -23.99 -10.52 -40.00
N LEU A 186 -22.99 -9.90 -40.62
CA LEU A 186 -23.14 -9.31 -41.96
C LEU A 186 -23.45 -10.37 -43.01
N ILE A 187 -22.86 -11.56 -42.91
CA ILE A 187 -23.21 -12.71 -43.76
C ILE A 187 -24.69 -13.12 -43.55
N ASP A 188 -25.15 -13.19 -42.30
CA ASP A 188 -26.54 -13.53 -42.00
C ASP A 188 -27.51 -12.45 -42.52
N ASP A 189 -27.21 -11.17 -42.31
CA ASP A 189 -28.00 -10.03 -42.79
C ASP A 189 -28.07 -10.00 -44.33
N THR A 190 -26.95 -10.25 -45.01
CA THR A 190 -26.91 -10.33 -46.48
C THR A 190 -27.65 -11.55 -47.02
N ASN A 191 -27.58 -12.70 -46.33
CA ASN A 191 -28.36 -13.88 -46.68
C ASN A 191 -29.86 -13.65 -46.51
N MET A 192 -30.29 -12.98 -45.42
CA MET A 192 -31.68 -12.60 -45.23
C MET A 192 -32.17 -11.64 -46.33
N SER A 193 -31.36 -10.64 -46.68
CA SER A 193 -31.68 -9.75 -47.80
C SER A 193 -31.78 -10.52 -49.13
N ARG A 194 -30.87 -11.48 -49.38
CA ARG A 194 -30.91 -12.36 -50.56
C ARG A 194 -32.21 -13.17 -50.60
N MET A 195 -32.61 -13.79 -49.48
CA MET A 195 -33.85 -14.57 -49.39
C MET A 195 -35.10 -13.71 -49.60
N ASN A 196 -35.11 -12.49 -49.07
CA ASN A 196 -36.21 -11.54 -49.29
C ASN A 196 -36.34 -11.17 -50.77
N LEU A 197 -35.22 -10.86 -51.44
CA LEU A 197 -35.20 -10.56 -52.87
C LEU A 197 -35.58 -11.79 -53.72
N GLU A 198 -35.14 -12.99 -53.34
CA GLU A 198 -35.55 -14.24 -54.00
C GLU A 198 -37.07 -14.46 -53.88
N SER A 199 -37.65 -14.18 -52.71
CA SER A 199 -39.10 -14.26 -52.49
C SER A 199 -39.86 -13.23 -53.34
N GLU A 200 -39.37 -12.00 -53.45
CA GLU A 200 -39.99 -10.95 -54.27
C GLU A 200 -39.90 -11.30 -55.77
N ILE A 201 -38.77 -11.86 -56.21
CA ILE A 201 -38.62 -12.37 -57.58
C ILE A 201 -39.64 -13.48 -57.84
N GLU A 202 -39.83 -14.41 -56.90
CA GLU A 202 -40.78 -15.50 -57.09
C GLU A 202 -42.24 -15.02 -57.09
N SER A 203 -42.61 -14.09 -56.21
CA SER A 203 -43.95 -13.49 -56.22
C SER A 203 -44.23 -12.75 -57.53
N LEU A 204 -43.26 -11.99 -58.05
CA LEU A 204 -43.40 -11.30 -59.34
C LEU A 204 -43.52 -12.29 -60.52
N LYS A 205 -42.83 -13.44 -60.46
CA LYS A 205 -43.00 -14.50 -61.46
C LYS A 205 -44.40 -15.12 -61.39
N GLU A 206 -44.90 -15.40 -60.19
CA GLU A 206 -46.26 -15.90 -59.98
C GLU A 206 -47.30 -14.92 -60.52
N GLU A 207 -47.16 -13.62 -60.23
CA GLU A 207 -48.01 -12.56 -60.80
C GLU A 207 -47.96 -12.55 -62.33
N LEU A 208 -46.77 -12.67 -62.92
CA LEU A 208 -46.60 -12.70 -64.38
C LEU A 208 -47.30 -13.93 -64.99
N ILE A 209 -47.17 -15.11 -64.37
CA ILE A 209 -47.87 -16.33 -64.80
C ILE A 209 -49.38 -16.13 -64.69
N HIS A 210 -49.85 -15.55 -63.58
CA HIS A 210 -51.26 -15.29 -63.36
C HIS A 210 -51.82 -14.32 -64.40
N LEU A 211 -51.08 -13.25 -64.74
CA LEU A 211 -51.47 -12.28 -65.76
C LEU A 211 -51.55 -12.92 -67.15
N LYS A 212 -50.56 -13.75 -67.51
CA LYS A 212 -50.56 -14.50 -68.78
C LYS A 212 -51.74 -15.45 -68.87
N LYS A 213 -52.03 -16.21 -67.81
CA LYS A 213 -53.16 -17.14 -67.77
C LYS A 213 -54.50 -16.39 -67.86
N ASN A 214 -54.63 -15.27 -67.17
CA ASN A 214 -55.83 -14.42 -67.28
C ASN A 214 -56.00 -13.91 -68.71
N HIS A 215 -54.94 -13.39 -69.33
CA HIS A 215 -55.01 -12.94 -70.72
C HIS A 215 -55.37 -14.08 -71.69
N GLU A 216 -54.78 -15.27 -71.52
CA GLU A 216 -55.11 -16.44 -72.34
C GLU A 216 -56.58 -16.87 -72.17
N ASN A 217 -57.10 -16.84 -70.94
CA ASN A 217 -58.51 -17.11 -70.66
C ASN A 217 -59.42 -16.05 -71.29
N GLU A 218 -59.11 -14.76 -71.16
CA GLU A 218 -59.88 -13.66 -71.79
C GLU A 218 -59.88 -13.79 -73.31
N VAL A 219 -58.74 -14.11 -73.93
CA VAL A 219 -58.65 -14.36 -75.37
C VAL A 219 -59.49 -15.58 -75.76
N MET A 220 -59.46 -16.64 -74.97
CA MET A 220 -60.30 -17.83 -75.20
C MET A 220 -61.78 -17.51 -75.06
N GLU A 221 -62.17 -16.72 -74.06
CA GLU A 221 -63.55 -16.29 -73.84
C GLU A 221 -64.04 -15.38 -74.97
N LEU A 222 -63.22 -14.41 -75.41
CA LEU A 222 -63.53 -13.59 -76.58
C LEU A 222 -63.62 -14.43 -77.87
N ARG A 223 -62.74 -15.42 -78.05
CA ARG A 223 -62.84 -16.38 -79.17
C ARG A 223 -64.12 -17.22 -79.09
N ASN A 224 -64.52 -17.65 -77.90
CA ASN A 224 -65.78 -18.36 -77.68
C ASN A 224 -66.99 -17.46 -77.92
N GLN A 225 -66.96 -16.20 -77.49
CA GLN A 225 -68.00 -15.22 -77.80
C GLN A 225 -68.08 -14.95 -79.31
N ILE A 226 -66.96 -14.88 -80.01
CA ILE A 226 -66.93 -14.76 -81.48
C ILE A 226 -67.49 -16.04 -82.13
N ALA A 227 -67.12 -17.22 -81.64
CA ALA A 227 -67.64 -18.50 -82.14
C ALA A 227 -69.14 -18.68 -81.87
N GLN A 228 -69.64 -18.21 -80.72
CA GLN A 228 -71.06 -18.17 -80.36
C GLN A 228 -71.81 -17.06 -81.11
N SER A 229 -71.13 -15.97 -81.49
CA SER A 229 -71.66 -14.97 -82.43
C SER A 229 -71.65 -15.45 -83.88
N GLY A 230 -71.00 -16.60 -84.15
CA GLY A 230 -71.21 -17.43 -85.34
C GLY A 230 -72.63 -18.01 -85.31
N VAL A 231 -73.59 -17.17 -85.69
CA VAL A 231 -75.01 -17.47 -85.78
C VAL A 231 -75.25 -18.75 -86.59
N ARG A 232 -75.56 -19.84 -85.88
CA ARG A 232 -76.45 -20.89 -86.35
C ARG A 232 -77.53 -21.11 -85.30
N VAL A 233 -78.64 -20.42 -85.54
CA VAL A 233 -79.91 -20.61 -84.82
C VAL A 233 -80.54 -21.89 -85.36
N ASP A 234 -80.24 -23.02 -84.73
CA ASP A 234 -81.08 -24.20 -84.82
C ASP A 234 -81.82 -24.33 -83.47
N VAL A 235 -83.10 -24.00 -83.54
CA VAL A 235 -84.07 -24.06 -82.45
C VAL A 235 -84.39 -25.53 -82.20
N ASP A 236 -83.70 -26.17 -81.26
CA ASP A 236 -84.13 -27.48 -80.75
C ASP A 236 -85.03 -27.26 -79.53
N ALA A 237 -86.34 -27.38 -79.77
CA ALA A 237 -87.37 -27.30 -78.75
C ALA A 237 -87.45 -28.65 -78.02
N PRO A 238 -87.08 -28.75 -76.73
CA PRO A 238 -87.31 -29.98 -75.99
C PRO A 238 -88.81 -30.10 -75.73
N LYS A 239 -89.33 -31.29 -76.02
CA LYS A 239 -90.72 -31.71 -75.81
C LYS A 239 -91.17 -31.37 -74.38
N GLY A 240 -92.40 -30.87 -74.28
CA GLY A 240 -93.05 -30.39 -73.05
C GLY A 240 -92.60 -31.14 -71.81
N GLN A 241 -91.70 -30.49 -71.07
CA GLN A 241 -91.25 -30.96 -69.78
C GLN A 241 -92.42 -30.81 -68.82
N ASP A 242 -92.78 -31.90 -68.15
CA ASP A 242 -93.85 -31.93 -67.17
C ASP A 242 -93.61 -30.81 -66.14
N LEU A 243 -94.42 -29.75 -66.21
CA LEU A 243 -94.25 -28.55 -65.39
C LEU A 243 -94.24 -28.89 -63.90
N ALA A 244 -94.90 -29.99 -63.52
CA ALA A 244 -94.87 -30.51 -62.17
C ALA A 244 -93.48 -31.01 -61.78
N GLN A 245 -92.82 -31.81 -62.63
CA GLN A 245 -91.45 -32.30 -62.42
C GLN A 245 -90.44 -31.14 -62.42
N LEU A 246 -90.56 -30.19 -63.35
CA LEU A 246 -89.67 -29.03 -63.42
C LEU A 246 -89.82 -28.13 -62.19
N MET A 247 -91.05 -27.89 -61.71
CA MET A 247 -91.27 -27.11 -60.48
C MET A 247 -90.76 -27.84 -59.23
N THR A 248 -90.86 -29.18 -59.17
CA THR A 248 -90.23 -29.95 -58.09
C THR A 248 -88.72 -29.95 -58.17
N GLU A 249 -88.13 -29.97 -59.38
CA GLU A 249 -86.69 -29.93 -59.59
C GLU A 249 -86.12 -28.54 -59.28
N ILE A 250 -86.83 -27.47 -59.64
CA ILE A 250 -86.48 -26.09 -59.27
C ILE A 250 -86.54 -25.93 -57.74
N ARG A 251 -87.59 -26.43 -57.08
CA ARG A 251 -87.66 -26.45 -55.61
C ARG A 251 -86.50 -27.23 -54.99
N ALA A 252 -86.18 -28.42 -55.50
CA ALA A 252 -85.07 -29.21 -55.03
C ALA A 252 -83.71 -28.52 -55.25
N LYS A 253 -83.54 -27.78 -56.36
CA LYS A 253 -82.34 -26.97 -56.63
C LYS A 253 -82.21 -25.81 -55.64
N TYR A 254 -83.30 -25.09 -55.34
CA TYR A 254 -83.29 -24.02 -54.34
C TYR A 254 -83.07 -24.55 -52.92
N GLU A 255 -83.68 -25.67 -52.56
CA GLU A 255 -83.46 -26.32 -51.27
C GLU A 255 -82.00 -26.78 -51.12
N LYS A 256 -81.44 -27.40 -52.16
CA LYS A 256 -80.01 -27.77 -52.21
C LYS A 256 -79.08 -26.56 -52.14
N MET A 257 -79.43 -25.46 -52.81
CA MET A 257 -78.64 -24.22 -52.78
C MET A 257 -78.71 -23.54 -51.42
N ALA A 258 -79.88 -23.53 -50.78
CA ALA A 258 -80.07 -23.00 -49.43
C ALA A 258 -79.28 -23.81 -48.39
N LEU A 259 -79.32 -25.15 -48.49
CA LEU A 259 -78.53 -26.04 -47.63
C LEU A 259 -77.02 -25.84 -47.83
N LYS A 260 -76.56 -25.76 -49.09
CA LYS A 260 -75.15 -25.46 -49.40
C LYS A 260 -74.71 -24.11 -48.85
N ASN A 261 -75.50 -23.06 -49.06
CA ASN A 261 -75.19 -21.73 -48.55
C ASN A 261 -75.14 -21.72 -47.00
N GLN A 262 -76.02 -22.48 -46.34
CA GLN A 262 -75.97 -22.63 -44.89
C GLN A 262 -74.70 -23.37 -44.43
N GLU A 263 -74.27 -24.40 -45.14
CA GLU A 263 -73.05 -25.17 -44.83
C GLU A 263 -71.78 -24.35 -45.12
N GLU A 264 -71.74 -23.62 -46.23
CA GLU A 264 -70.65 -22.70 -46.58
C GLU A 264 -70.56 -21.55 -45.57
N LEU A 265 -71.68 -20.99 -45.12
CA LEU A 265 -71.69 -19.96 -44.08
C LEU A 265 -71.18 -20.50 -42.74
N LYS A 266 -71.57 -21.73 -42.37
CA LYS A 266 -71.07 -22.39 -41.15
C LYS A 266 -69.56 -22.66 -41.22
N THR A 267 -69.08 -23.24 -42.31
CA THR A 267 -67.65 -23.52 -42.48
C THR A 267 -66.82 -22.23 -42.54
N TRP A 268 -67.34 -21.17 -43.17
CA TRP A 268 -66.71 -19.85 -43.14
C TRP A 268 -66.64 -19.27 -41.72
N HIS A 269 -67.74 -19.32 -40.96
CA HIS A 269 -67.75 -18.87 -39.56
C HIS A 269 -66.82 -19.71 -38.68
N GLU A 270 -66.80 -21.02 -38.84
CA GLU A 270 -65.88 -21.91 -38.13
C GLU A 270 -64.42 -21.59 -38.47
N SER A 271 -64.11 -21.36 -39.75
CA SER A 271 -62.76 -20.96 -40.18
C SER A 271 -62.34 -19.62 -39.57
N GLN A 272 -63.23 -18.62 -39.57
CA GLN A 272 -62.96 -17.32 -38.95
C GLN A 272 -62.77 -17.41 -37.43
N MET A 273 -63.58 -18.24 -36.76
CA MET A 273 -63.43 -18.47 -35.32
C MET A 273 -62.09 -19.16 -35.00
N VAL A 274 -61.66 -20.13 -35.82
CA VAL A 274 -60.36 -20.78 -35.67
C VAL A 274 -59.23 -19.79 -35.91
N GLU A 275 -59.28 -18.96 -36.94
CA GLU A 275 -58.27 -17.94 -37.25
C GLU A 275 -58.14 -16.89 -36.13
N VAL A 276 -59.26 -16.40 -35.60
CA VAL A 276 -59.24 -15.49 -34.45
C VAL A 276 -58.68 -16.19 -33.21
N GLN A 277 -59.05 -17.45 -32.98
CA GLN A 277 -58.54 -18.22 -31.84
C GLN A 277 -57.03 -18.48 -31.94
N THR A 278 -56.51 -18.80 -33.14
CA THR A 278 -55.06 -18.98 -33.34
C THR A 278 -54.33 -17.66 -33.14
N GLN A 279 -54.83 -16.55 -33.68
CA GLN A 279 -54.23 -15.23 -33.47
C GLN A 279 -54.23 -14.82 -32.01
N VAL A 280 -55.32 -15.06 -31.28
CA VAL A 280 -55.39 -14.80 -29.83
C VAL A 280 -54.37 -15.67 -29.09
N SER A 281 -54.27 -16.96 -29.41
CA SER A 281 -53.28 -17.84 -28.79
C SER A 281 -51.84 -17.35 -29.02
N HIS A 282 -51.50 -17.02 -30.26
CA HIS A 282 -50.18 -16.48 -30.62
C HIS A 282 -49.88 -15.16 -29.90
N ASN A 283 -50.82 -14.22 -29.88
CA ASN A 283 -50.67 -12.95 -29.17
C ASN A 283 -50.51 -13.16 -27.66
N THR A 284 -51.23 -14.12 -27.06
CA THR A 284 -51.08 -14.43 -25.63
C THR A 284 -49.75 -15.09 -25.29
N GLU A 285 -49.19 -15.90 -26.19
CA GLU A 285 -47.86 -16.48 -26.04
C GLU A 285 -46.77 -15.42 -26.17
N ALA A 286 -46.87 -14.54 -27.18
CA ALA A 286 -45.95 -13.41 -27.34
C ALA A 286 -45.99 -12.47 -26.12
N LEU A 287 -47.19 -12.18 -25.59
CA LEU A 287 -47.36 -11.37 -24.38
C LEU A 287 -46.72 -12.04 -23.15
N LYS A 288 -46.89 -13.36 -22.97
CA LYS A 288 -46.25 -14.11 -21.89
C LYS A 288 -44.72 -14.09 -22.03
N GLY A 289 -44.20 -14.25 -23.25
CA GLY A 289 -42.76 -14.16 -23.54
C GLY A 289 -42.18 -12.79 -23.18
N ALA A 290 -42.82 -11.72 -23.63
CA ALA A 290 -42.42 -10.36 -23.28
C ALA A 290 -42.51 -10.12 -21.75
N GLN A 291 -43.53 -10.65 -21.08
CA GLN A 291 -43.66 -10.54 -19.63
C GLN A 291 -42.55 -11.30 -18.88
N THR A 292 -42.12 -12.48 -19.36
CA THR A 292 -40.96 -13.18 -18.78
C THR A 292 -39.66 -12.41 -18.99
N GLU A 293 -39.44 -11.86 -20.18
CA GLU A 293 -38.24 -11.06 -20.47
C GLU A 293 -38.17 -9.79 -19.59
N VAL A 294 -39.29 -9.08 -19.43
CA VAL A 294 -39.36 -7.92 -18.52
C VAL A 294 -39.04 -8.32 -17.07
N ASN A 295 -39.52 -9.48 -16.61
CA ASN A 295 -39.23 -9.95 -15.27
C ASN A 295 -37.75 -10.35 -15.10
N ASP A 296 -37.15 -10.97 -16.11
CA ASP A 296 -35.74 -11.35 -16.09
C ASP A 296 -34.82 -10.12 -16.14
N LEU A 297 -35.15 -9.13 -16.98
CA LEU A 297 -34.44 -7.84 -17.00
C LEU A 297 -34.57 -7.11 -15.66
N ARG A 298 -35.75 -7.10 -15.03
CA ARG A 298 -35.93 -6.53 -13.68
C ARG A 298 -35.06 -7.23 -12.63
N ARG A 299 -34.97 -8.56 -12.68
CA ARG A 299 -34.09 -9.33 -11.79
C ARG A 299 -32.63 -8.99 -12.03
N GLN A 300 -32.19 -8.91 -13.29
CA GLN A 300 -30.82 -8.52 -13.63
C GLN A 300 -30.48 -7.12 -13.13
N VAL A 301 -31.36 -6.15 -13.32
CA VAL A 301 -31.18 -4.79 -12.78
C VAL A 301 -31.03 -4.82 -11.26
N GLN A 302 -31.89 -5.54 -10.56
CA GLN A 302 -31.81 -5.66 -9.10
C GLN A 302 -30.49 -6.31 -8.64
N THR A 303 -30.02 -7.36 -9.33
CA THR A 303 -28.72 -7.97 -9.04
C THR A 303 -27.58 -7.00 -9.25
N LEU A 304 -27.57 -6.27 -10.36
CA LEU A 304 -26.55 -5.25 -10.65
C LEU A 304 -26.57 -4.10 -9.64
N GLU A 305 -27.74 -3.68 -9.18
CA GLU A 305 -27.87 -2.68 -8.11
C GLU A 305 -27.27 -3.15 -6.78
N ILE A 306 -27.52 -4.41 -6.40
CA ILE A 306 -26.93 -5.02 -5.20
C ILE A 306 -25.41 -5.12 -5.33
N ASP A 307 -24.93 -5.57 -6.50
CA ASP A 307 -23.49 -5.67 -6.75
C ASP A 307 -22.83 -4.28 -6.67
N LEU A 308 -23.44 -3.26 -7.28
CA LEU A 308 -22.96 -1.89 -7.24
C LEU A 308 -22.92 -1.34 -5.80
N GLU A 309 -23.94 -1.59 -4.99
CA GLU A 309 -23.96 -1.16 -3.59
C GLU A 309 -22.91 -1.92 -2.75
N SER A 310 -22.72 -3.21 -3.02
CA SER A 310 -21.67 -4.01 -2.39
C SER A 310 -20.26 -3.47 -2.72
N GLN A 311 -20.01 -3.10 -3.97
CA GLN A 311 -18.73 -2.52 -4.40
C GLN A 311 -18.51 -1.14 -3.78
N ARG A 312 -19.56 -0.32 -3.64
CA ARG A 312 -19.48 0.95 -2.90
C ARG A 312 -19.11 0.72 -1.44
N SER A 313 -19.73 -0.26 -0.78
CA SER A 313 -19.41 -0.60 0.61
C SER A 313 -17.96 -1.08 0.77
N LEU A 314 -17.46 -1.88 -0.19
CA LEU A 314 -16.08 -2.35 -0.21
C LEU A 314 -15.11 -1.18 -0.38
N LYS A 315 -15.37 -0.29 -1.36
CA LYS A 315 -14.58 0.92 -1.57
C LYS A 315 -14.50 1.76 -0.29
N LEU A 316 -15.63 2.04 0.35
CA LEU A 316 -15.66 2.81 1.60
C LEU A 316 -14.85 2.14 2.71
N SER A 317 -14.92 0.81 2.83
CA SER A 317 -14.12 0.08 3.81
C SER A 317 -12.62 0.17 3.53
N LEU A 318 -12.21 0.06 2.27
CA LEU A 318 -10.81 0.18 1.85
C LEU A 318 -10.28 1.59 2.08
N GLU A 319 -11.03 2.62 1.71
CA GLU A 319 -10.69 4.01 2.00
C GLU A 319 -10.61 4.28 3.51
N GLY A 320 -11.47 3.64 4.31
CA GLY A 320 -11.38 3.67 5.78
C GLY A 320 -10.07 3.07 6.28
N THR A 321 -9.72 1.86 5.83
CA THR A 321 -8.45 1.23 6.21
C THR A 321 -7.23 2.01 5.77
N LEU A 322 -7.28 2.65 4.60
CA LEU A 322 -6.19 3.50 4.12
C LEU A 322 -6.00 4.70 5.07
N ARG A 323 -7.07 5.43 5.39
CA ARG A 323 -7.01 6.55 6.33
C ARG A 323 -6.49 6.11 7.70
N ASP A 324 -6.94 4.96 8.21
CA ASP A 324 -6.45 4.43 9.50
C ASP A 324 -4.95 4.13 9.45
N THR A 325 -4.45 3.56 8.35
CA THR A 325 -3.01 3.30 8.19
C THR A 325 -2.20 4.58 8.06
N GLU A 326 -2.67 5.56 7.28
CA GLU A 326 -2.03 6.87 7.14
C GLU A 326 -1.96 7.59 8.49
N MET A 327 -3.05 7.57 9.28
CA MET A 327 -3.06 8.15 10.62
C MET A 327 -2.06 7.48 11.55
N ARG A 328 -1.93 6.15 11.52
CA ARG A 328 -0.94 5.42 12.34
C ARG A 328 0.49 5.80 11.94
N TYR A 329 0.79 5.84 10.64
CA TYR A 329 2.12 6.24 10.17
C TYR A 329 2.43 7.69 10.52
N ASN A 330 1.46 8.59 10.41
CA ASN A 330 1.65 9.98 10.84
C ASN A 330 1.96 10.07 12.34
N MET A 331 1.25 9.32 13.20
CA MET A 331 1.55 9.27 14.63
C MET A 331 2.95 8.68 14.92
N GLU A 332 3.37 7.66 14.19
CA GLU A 332 4.72 7.09 14.31
C GLU A 332 5.80 8.10 13.90
N ILE A 333 5.58 8.83 12.79
CA ILE A 333 6.48 9.90 12.33
C ILE A 333 6.55 11.03 13.36
N GLU A 334 5.43 11.47 13.91
CA GLU A 334 5.39 12.48 14.96
C GLU A 334 6.16 12.03 16.21
N SER A 335 5.97 10.78 16.63
CA SER A 335 6.72 10.19 17.75
C SER A 335 8.23 10.18 17.49
N LEU A 336 8.66 9.74 16.30
CA LEU A 336 10.07 9.75 15.91
C LEU A 336 10.63 11.18 15.83
N ASN A 337 9.86 12.14 15.32
CA ASN A 337 10.25 13.54 15.30
C ASN A 337 10.45 14.11 16.70
N VAL A 338 9.60 13.76 17.68
CA VAL A 338 9.78 14.17 19.08
C VAL A 338 11.10 13.63 19.65
N VAL A 339 11.42 12.35 19.38
CA VAL A 339 12.70 11.76 19.82
C VAL A 339 13.89 12.45 19.15
N LEU A 340 13.80 12.71 17.84
CA LEU A 340 14.84 13.40 17.08
C LEU A 340 15.10 14.80 17.64
N LEU A 341 14.04 15.60 17.86
CA LEU A 341 14.15 16.93 18.47
C LEU A 341 14.74 16.88 19.88
N GLY A 342 14.41 15.86 20.67
CA GLY A 342 15.02 15.63 21.99
C GLY A 342 16.53 15.39 21.90
N LEU A 343 16.96 14.51 21.00
CA LEU A 343 18.39 14.21 20.77
C LEU A 343 19.16 15.42 20.20
N GLU A 344 18.53 16.21 19.32
CA GLU A 344 19.11 17.46 18.82
C GLU A 344 19.29 18.48 19.95
N ALA A 345 18.30 18.61 20.84
CA ALA A 345 18.41 19.46 22.02
C ALA A 345 19.55 19.00 22.96
N GLU A 346 19.67 17.70 23.23
CA GLU A 346 20.77 17.16 24.04
C GLU A 346 22.14 17.42 23.39
N LEU A 347 22.27 17.22 22.07
CA LEU A 347 23.50 17.51 21.32
C LEU A 347 23.89 18.99 21.40
N THR A 348 22.93 19.90 21.25
CA THR A 348 23.19 21.34 21.37
C THR A 348 23.59 21.71 22.80
N GLN A 349 22.95 21.14 23.82
CA GLN A 349 23.32 21.35 25.22
C GLN A 349 24.74 20.85 25.52
N LEU A 350 25.12 19.66 25.03
CA LEU A 350 26.47 19.12 25.19
C LEU A 350 27.53 20.00 24.51
N ARG A 351 27.26 20.49 23.29
CA ARG A 351 28.14 21.43 22.59
C ARG A 351 28.35 22.71 23.39
N ASN A 352 27.27 23.29 23.92
CA ASN A 352 27.35 24.49 24.76
C ASN A 352 28.15 24.23 26.05
N SER A 353 27.93 23.09 26.70
CA SER A 353 28.67 22.68 27.90
C SER A 353 30.18 22.53 27.62
N ILE A 354 30.55 21.87 26.51
CA ILE A 354 31.95 21.74 26.10
C ILE A 354 32.57 23.11 25.82
N GLN A 355 31.83 24.01 25.16
CA GLN A 355 32.29 25.36 24.88
C GLN A 355 32.54 26.16 26.17
N LEU A 356 31.62 26.08 27.14
CA LEU A 356 31.78 26.71 28.45
C LEU A 356 33.00 26.15 29.20
N GLN A 357 33.15 24.83 29.28
CA GLN A 357 34.31 24.19 29.89
C GLN A 357 35.61 24.64 29.22
N THR A 358 35.64 24.73 27.90
CA THR A 358 36.81 25.20 27.15
C THR A 358 37.19 26.63 27.55
N GLN A 359 36.21 27.52 27.69
CA GLN A 359 36.44 28.90 28.15
C GLN A 359 36.94 28.95 29.61
N GLU A 360 36.38 28.12 30.50
CA GLU A 360 36.84 28.01 31.88
C GLU A 360 38.28 27.50 31.98
N TYR A 361 38.63 26.48 31.18
CA TYR A 361 40.01 25.98 31.09
C TYR A 361 40.98 27.03 30.57
N GLU A 362 40.58 27.81 29.55
CA GLU A 362 41.39 28.90 29.02
C GLU A 362 41.60 30.01 30.08
N ALA A 363 40.55 30.37 30.82
CA ALA A 363 40.65 31.33 31.91
C ALA A 363 41.58 30.85 33.04
N LEU A 364 41.47 29.56 33.43
CA LEU A 364 42.33 28.95 34.44
C LEU A 364 43.79 28.88 33.97
N LEU A 365 44.03 28.53 32.70
CA LEU A 365 45.35 28.54 32.10
C LEU A 365 45.96 29.94 32.10
N ASN A 366 45.18 30.96 31.73
CA ASN A 366 45.61 32.36 31.78
C ASN A 366 45.98 32.79 33.21
N MET A 367 45.21 32.39 34.22
CA MET A 367 45.54 32.67 35.62
C MET A 367 46.81 31.94 36.05
N LYS A 368 46.96 30.66 35.66
CA LYS A 368 48.17 29.87 35.92
C LYS A 368 49.41 30.53 35.33
N MET A 369 49.35 30.97 34.08
CA MET A 369 50.47 31.67 33.43
C MET A 369 50.85 32.96 34.17
N LYS A 370 49.86 33.75 34.65
CA LYS A 370 50.12 34.94 35.46
C LYS A 370 50.81 34.61 36.78
N LEU A 371 50.31 33.61 37.51
CA LEU A 371 50.91 33.17 38.77
C LEU A 371 52.33 32.60 38.56
N GLU A 372 52.56 31.86 37.48
CA GLU A 372 53.90 31.38 37.12
C GLU A 372 54.88 32.53 36.86
N ALA A 373 54.42 33.61 36.19
CA ALA A 373 55.21 34.83 36.01
C ALA A 373 55.51 35.54 37.34
N GLU A 374 54.52 35.69 38.23
CA GLU A 374 54.71 36.25 39.58
C GLU A 374 55.71 35.42 40.40
N ILE A 375 55.61 34.09 40.38
CA ILE A 375 56.55 33.20 41.07
C ILE A 375 57.96 33.34 40.49
N ALA A 376 58.11 33.46 39.17
CA ALA A 376 59.39 33.70 38.53
C ALA A 376 60.01 35.02 39.00
N GLN A 377 59.20 36.08 39.09
CA GLN A 377 59.63 37.37 39.62
C GLN A 377 60.01 37.30 41.11
N TYR A 378 59.22 36.60 41.93
CA TYR A 378 59.55 36.38 43.35
C TYR A 378 60.86 35.61 43.50
N ARG A 379 61.10 34.56 42.69
CA ARG A 379 62.36 33.82 42.68
C ARG A 379 63.55 34.71 42.33
N LEU A 380 63.41 35.58 41.32
CA LEU A 380 64.45 36.54 40.93
C LEU A 380 64.81 37.50 42.08
N LEU A 381 63.80 38.01 42.80
CA LEU A 381 63.99 38.90 43.95
C LEU A 381 64.64 38.18 45.14
N LEU A 382 64.31 36.91 45.37
CA LEU A 382 64.89 36.08 46.45
C LEU A 382 66.33 35.62 46.17
N ASP A 383 66.70 35.39 44.91
CA ASP A 383 68.07 35.02 44.52
C ASP A 383 69.06 36.21 44.57
N GLY A 384 68.62 37.39 45.02
CA GLY A 384 69.47 38.58 45.14
C GLY A 384 69.82 39.21 43.80
N GLY A 385 68.99 39.01 42.76
CA GLY A 385 69.16 39.66 41.47
C GLY A 385 68.96 41.17 41.59
N ASP A 386 69.99 41.95 41.26
CA ASP A 386 69.93 43.41 41.11
C ASP A 386 68.73 43.79 40.23
N PHE A 387 67.67 44.38 40.82
CA PHE A 387 66.53 44.90 40.06
C PHE A 387 66.97 46.13 39.27
N ARG A 388 67.53 45.91 38.08
CA ARG A 388 67.86 46.97 37.14
C ARG A 388 66.59 47.34 36.39
N LEU A 389 66.26 48.62 36.36
CA LEU A 389 65.10 49.25 35.72
C LEU A 389 64.88 48.90 34.21
N LEU A 390 65.77 48.11 33.60
CA LEU A 390 65.72 47.67 32.21
C LEU A 390 64.76 46.49 31.98
N ASP A 391 64.56 45.60 32.96
CA ASP A 391 63.70 44.41 32.78
C ASP A 391 62.21 44.76 32.69
N ALA A 392 61.77 45.84 33.35
CA ALA A 392 60.40 46.35 33.23
C ALA A 392 60.09 46.93 31.83
N LEU A 393 61.11 47.15 30.99
CA LEU A 393 60.97 47.67 29.62
C LEU A 393 60.94 46.56 28.56
N GLU A 394 61.39 45.33 28.86
CA GLU A 394 61.38 44.23 27.90
C GLU A 394 60.01 43.55 27.74
N ASP A 395 59.12 43.66 28.74
CA ASP A 395 57.72 43.21 28.62
C ASP A 395 56.88 44.02 27.61
N GLN A 396 57.44 45.10 27.05
CA GLN A 396 56.84 45.89 25.97
C GLN A 396 57.26 45.40 24.57
N LYS A 397 57.71 44.15 24.42
CA LYS A 397 58.05 43.57 23.12
C LYS A 397 56.81 43.08 22.37
N THR A 398 56.19 44.01 21.64
CA THR A 398 55.30 43.82 20.48
C THR A 398 54.70 42.41 20.27
N VAL A 399 53.48 42.20 20.75
CA VAL A 399 52.64 41.06 20.33
C VAL A 399 52.38 41.21 18.82
N LYS A 400 53.07 40.42 17.99
CA LYS A 400 52.77 40.32 16.54
C LYS A 400 51.57 39.40 16.36
N THR A 401 50.39 39.98 16.24
CA THR A 401 49.13 39.26 15.98
C THR A 401 49.15 38.74 14.54
N LYS A 402 49.24 37.42 14.36
CA LYS A 402 49.04 36.78 13.06
C LYS A 402 47.56 36.42 12.91
N VAL A 403 46.89 37.00 11.92
CA VAL A 403 45.50 36.65 11.60
C VAL A 403 45.53 35.52 10.58
N MET A 404 45.01 34.35 10.97
CA MET A 404 44.76 33.22 10.10
C MET A 404 43.31 33.25 9.63
N THR A 405 43.09 33.46 8.34
CA THR A 405 41.75 33.35 7.74
C THR A 405 41.66 32.01 7.03
N VAL A 406 40.76 31.15 7.51
CA VAL A 406 40.49 29.84 6.90
C VAL A 406 39.18 29.94 6.14
N THR A 407 39.23 29.86 4.82
CA THR A 407 38.03 29.81 3.98
C THR A 407 37.78 28.39 3.54
N GLN A 408 36.60 27.87 3.86
CA GLN A 408 36.17 26.51 3.58
C GLN A 408 34.91 26.54 2.70
N THR A 409 34.95 25.88 1.56
CA THR A 409 33.79 25.76 0.68
C THR A 409 33.13 24.40 0.89
N LEU A 410 31.85 24.43 1.27
CA LEU A 410 31.01 23.25 1.54
C LEU A 410 30.04 23.05 0.38
N VAL A 411 29.96 21.82 -0.15
CA VAL A 411 28.90 21.38 -1.06
C VAL A 411 28.31 20.11 -0.45
N ASP A 412 26.99 20.07 -0.26
CA ASP A 412 26.24 18.96 0.34
C ASP A 412 26.79 18.46 1.70
N GLY A 413 27.20 19.39 2.56
CA GLY A 413 27.69 19.08 3.91
C GLY A 413 29.06 18.40 3.97
N LYS A 414 29.74 18.21 2.83
CA LYS A 414 31.11 17.70 2.77
C LYS A 414 32.09 18.78 2.30
N VAL A 415 33.27 18.76 2.91
CA VAL A 415 34.36 19.73 2.68
C VAL A 415 35.11 19.34 1.42
N VAL A 416 34.96 20.11 0.34
CA VAL A 416 35.57 19.79 -0.96
C VAL A 416 36.95 20.46 -1.13
N SER A 417 37.18 21.61 -0.50
CA SER A 417 38.49 22.24 -0.43
C SER A 417 38.62 23.17 0.79
N SER A 418 39.85 23.27 1.29
CA SER A 418 40.24 24.11 2.43
C SER A 418 41.48 24.89 2.01
N SER A 419 41.43 26.21 2.12
CA SER A 419 42.59 27.08 1.88
C SER A 419 42.83 27.97 3.11
N THR A 420 44.08 28.02 3.55
CA THR A 420 44.51 28.75 4.73
C THR A 420 45.47 29.87 4.32
N GLU A 421 45.06 31.12 4.54
CA GLU A 421 45.89 32.28 4.26
C GLU A 421 46.34 32.93 5.59
N THR A 422 47.64 33.09 5.76
CA THR A 422 48.26 33.71 6.95
C THR A 422 48.77 35.10 6.58
N LYS A 423 48.20 36.14 7.19
CA LYS A 423 48.73 37.51 7.07
C LYS A 423 49.27 37.96 8.43
N ASN A 424 50.50 38.47 8.41
CA ASN A 424 51.11 39.13 9.56
C ASN A 424 50.60 40.58 9.57
N VAL A 425 49.97 41.02 10.66
CA VAL A 425 49.58 42.42 10.87
C VAL A 425 50.65 43.13 11.68
#